data_AF-A0A834N4F6-F1
#
_entry.id   AF-A0A834N4F6-F1
#
_cell.length_a   1.000
_cell.length_b   1.000
_cell.length_c   1.000
_cell.angle_alpha   90.00
_cell.angle_beta   90.00
_cell.angle_gamma   90.00
#
_symmetry.space_group_name_H-M   'P 1'
#
loop_
_entity.id
_entity.type
_entity.pdbx_description
1 polymer ?
#
loop_
_entity_poly.entity_id
_entity_poly.type
_entity_poly.pdbx_seq_one_letter_code
_entity_poly.pdbx_strand_id
1 'polypeptide(L)'
;MGLARFTIKASLVGGIIYYSVQEGLWSKHNESLKLYEKIHKNVTPYLKGNIPTEITDGIPPIPSTADLKYWLLTKWNAGVITSIKFVADSPSHITKAYEAVSKFTQEKTEQLIKSE
;
A
#
# COMPACT_ATOMS: atom_id res chain seq x y z
N MET A 1 -16.15 29.42 -7.81
CA MET A 1 -14.71 29.31 -7.44
C MET A 1 -14.22 27.89 -7.14
N GLY A 2 -15.07 26.92 -6.79
CA GLY A 2 -14.62 25.54 -6.47
C GLY A 2 -14.12 24.72 -7.67
N LEU A 3 -14.80 24.80 -8.82
CA LEU A 3 -14.47 24.01 -10.01
C LEU A 3 -13.08 24.33 -10.57
N ALA A 4 -12.72 25.61 -10.68
CA ALA A 4 -11.41 26.04 -11.18
C ALA A 4 -10.25 25.54 -10.28
N ARG A 5 -10.43 25.59 -8.95
CA ARG A 5 -9.45 25.05 -7.99
C ARG A 5 -9.32 23.54 -8.10
N PHE A 6 -10.43 22.83 -8.29
CA PHE A 6 -10.42 21.39 -8.51
C PHE A 6 -9.69 21.04 -9.80
N THR A 7 -10.00 21.71 -10.92
CA THR A 7 -9.33 21.46 -12.21
C THR A 7 -7.83 21.69 -12.14
N ILE A 8 -7.37 22.77 -11.51
CA ILE A 8 -5.93 23.05 -11.34
C ILE A 8 -5.24 21.96 -10.50
N LYS A 9 -5.88 21.53 -9.41
CA LYS A 9 -5.32 20.45 -8.57
C LYS A 9 -5.31 19.12 -9.31
N ALA A 10 -6.40 18.79 -10.00
CA ALA A 10 -6.53 17.55 -10.75
C ALA A 10 -5.54 17.47 -11.92
N SER A 11 -5.29 18.58 -12.64
CA SER A 11 -4.29 18.62 -13.70
C SER A 11 -2.87 18.51 -13.17
N LEU A 12 -2.56 19.14 -12.02
CA LEU A 12 -1.26 18.99 -11.37
C LEU A 12 -0.99 17.54 -10.96
N VAL A 13 -1.96 16.92 -10.28
CA VAL A 13 -1.88 15.52 -9.87
C VAL A 13 -1.81 14.58 -11.07
N GLY A 14 -2.64 14.82 -12.09
CA GLY A 14 -2.63 14.06 -13.33
C GLY A 14 -1.30 14.16 -14.07
N GLY A 15 -0.68 15.35 -14.10
CA GLY A 15 0.64 15.57 -14.67
C GLY A 15 1.74 14.83 -13.93
N ILE A 16 1.72 14.85 -12.59
CA ILE A 16 2.67 14.09 -11.75
C ILE A 16 2.53 12.58 -12.01
N ILE A 17 1.30 12.07 -12.04
CA ILE A 17 1.03 10.66 -12.32
C ILE A 17 1.50 10.29 -13.72
N TYR A 18 1.16 11.09 -14.75
CA TYR A 18 1.57 10.85 -16.13
C TYR A 18 3.09 10.79 -16.28
N TYR A 19 3.80 11.76 -15.69
CA TYR A 19 5.26 11.78 -15.69
C TYR A 19 5.85 10.56 -14.96
N SER A 20 5.26 10.18 -13.82
CA SER A 20 5.70 9.00 -13.05
C SER A 20 5.51 7.69 -13.83
N VAL A 21 4.44 7.57 -14.62
CA VAL A 21 4.23 6.43 -15.52
C VAL A 21 5.29 6.44 -16.62
N GLN A 22 5.56 7.60 -17.23
CA GLN A 22 6.51 7.75 -18.33
C GLN A 22 7.98 7.50 -17.92
N GLU A 23 8.38 7.92 -16.72
CA GLU A 23 9.69 7.58 -16.11
C GLU A 23 9.84 6.07 -15.84
N GLY A 24 8.74 5.32 -15.90
CA GLY A 24 8.74 3.88 -15.70
C GLY A 24 8.44 3.45 -14.27
N LEU A 25 8.08 4.37 -13.36
CA LEU A 25 7.79 4.05 -11.95
C LEU A 25 6.63 3.06 -11.81
N TRP A 26 5.62 3.22 -12.67
CA TRP A 26 4.42 2.36 -12.75
C TRP A 26 4.31 1.62 -14.10
N SER A 27 5.37 1.59 -14.89
CA SER A 27 5.36 0.95 -16.21
C SER A 27 5.73 -0.53 -16.11
N LYS A 28 6.06 -1.16 -17.23
CA LYS A 28 6.50 -2.56 -17.30
C LYS A 28 7.73 -2.76 -16.42
N HIS A 29 7.84 -3.93 -15.79
CA HIS A 29 8.90 -4.22 -14.81
C HIS A 29 10.33 -3.88 -15.29
N ASN A 30 10.62 -4.05 -16.58
CA ASN A 30 11.94 -3.76 -17.15
C ASN A 30 12.26 -2.26 -17.14
N GLU A 31 11.27 -1.40 -17.31
CA GLU A 31 11.43 0.05 -17.30
C GLU A 31 11.61 0.56 -15.86
N SER A 32 10.86 0.02 -14.91
CA SER A 32 11.00 0.35 -13.48
C SER A 32 12.37 -0.05 -12.92
N LEU A 33 12.89 -1.22 -13.30
CA LEU A 33 14.22 -1.66 -12.88
C LEU A 33 15.33 -0.77 -13.48
N LYS A 34 15.20 -0.36 -14.74
CA LYS A 34 16.14 0.59 -15.38
C LYS A 34 16.13 1.96 -14.70
N LEU A 35 14.96 2.46 -14.32
CA LEU A 35 14.83 3.70 -13.56
C LEU A 35 15.56 3.58 -12.21
N TYR A 36 15.35 2.47 -11.50
CA TYR A 36 16.02 2.21 -10.23
C TYR A 36 17.54 2.07 -10.38
N GLU A 37 18.03 1.37 -11.41
CA GLU A 37 19.47 1.29 -11.72
C GLU A 37 20.07 2.66 -12.00
N LYS A 38 19.36 3.53 -12.72
CA LYS A 38 19.79 4.90 -13.01
C LYS A 38 19.88 5.73 -11.73
N ILE A 39 18.87 5.66 -10.86
CA ILE A 39 18.88 6.33 -9.57
C ILE A 39 20.02 5.78 -8.70
N HIS A 40 20.17 4.46 -8.60
CA HIS A 40 21.24 3.82 -7.85
C HIS A 40 22.61 4.30 -8.36
N LYS A 41 22.89 4.18 -9.66
CA LYS A 41 24.15 4.62 -10.27
C LYS A 41 24.47 6.09 -10.00
N ASN A 42 23.46 6.95 -9.98
CA ASN A 42 23.64 8.39 -9.71
C ASN A 42 23.79 8.69 -8.21
N VAL A 43 23.13 7.96 -7.31
CA VAL A 43 23.12 8.23 -5.87
C VAL A 43 24.27 7.54 -5.12
N THR A 44 24.66 6.32 -5.53
CA THR A 44 25.76 5.56 -4.93
C THR A 44 27.08 6.33 -4.78
N PRO A 45 27.57 7.11 -5.76
CA PRO A 45 28.84 7.84 -5.60
C PRO A 45 28.77 8.92 -4.51
N TYR A 46 27.62 9.57 -4.30
CA TYR A 46 27.46 10.59 -3.26
C TYR A 46 27.41 9.99 -1.86
N LEU A 47 26.81 8.80 -1.72
CA LEU A 47 26.78 8.07 -0.44
C LEU A 47 28.17 7.56 -0.04
N LYS A 48 28.98 7.14 -1.01
CA LYS A 48 30.35 6.64 -0.77
C LYS A 48 31.38 7.75 -0.52
N GLY A 49 31.17 8.94 -1.10
CA GLY A 49 32.15 10.05 -1.02
C GLY A 49 31.98 10.99 0.16
N ASN A 50 30.76 11.14 0.71
CA ASN A 50 30.43 12.23 1.64
C ASN A 50 29.97 11.79 3.03
N ILE A 51 29.87 10.48 3.30
CA ILE A 51 29.39 9.95 4.58
C ILE A 51 30.56 9.21 5.26
N PRO A 52 30.96 9.58 6.48
CA PRO A 52 31.99 8.85 7.23
C PRO A 52 31.60 7.37 7.37
N THR A 53 32.58 6.47 7.22
CA THR A 53 32.42 5.01 7.34
C THR A 53 31.76 4.60 8.66
N GLU A 54 31.98 5.36 9.72
CA GLU A 54 31.41 5.18 11.06
C GLU A 54 29.87 5.29 11.11
N ILE A 55 29.26 6.01 10.17
CA ILE A 55 27.79 6.18 10.07
C ILE A 55 27.19 5.17 9.08
N THR A 56 27.99 4.67 8.13
CA THR A 56 27.52 3.74 7.08
C THR A 56 27.54 2.28 7.51
N ASP A 57 28.31 1.89 8.52
CA ASP A 57 28.31 0.53 9.08
C ASP A 57 26.95 0.10 9.68
N GLY A 58 26.10 1.07 10.04
CA GLY A 58 24.74 0.82 10.54
C GLY A 58 23.63 0.93 9.48
N ILE A 59 23.93 1.41 8.28
CA ILE A 59 22.93 1.67 7.24
C ILE A 59 22.96 0.48 6.25
N PRO A 60 21.88 -0.33 6.18
CA PRO A 60 21.83 -1.42 5.23
C PRO A 60 22.01 -0.87 3.79
N PRO A 61 22.77 -1.56 2.95
CA PRO A 61 22.95 -1.15 1.56
C PRO A 61 21.60 -1.03 0.87
N ILE A 62 21.49 -0.07 -0.05
CA ILE A 62 20.31 0.08 -0.89
C ILE A 62 20.00 -1.29 -1.52
N PRO A 63 18.77 -1.84 -1.35
CA PRO A 63 18.46 -3.18 -1.81
C PRO A 63 18.72 -3.30 -3.31
N SER A 64 19.23 -4.45 -3.75
CA SER A 64 19.48 -4.66 -5.16
C SER A 64 18.17 -4.65 -5.96
N THR A 65 18.26 -4.43 -7.27
CA THR A 65 17.11 -4.56 -8.19
C THR A 65 16.41 -5.91 -8.07
N ALA A 66 17.19 -6.98 -7.82
CA ALA A 66 16.68 -8.32 -7.62
C ALA A 66 15.89 -8.46 -6.30
N ASP A 67 16.41 -7.91 -5.20
CA ASP A 67 15.75 -7.94 -3.89
C ASP A 67 14.44 -7.14 -3.91
N LEU A 68 14.47 -5.97 -4.57
CA LEU A 68 13.29 -5.11 -4.72
C LEU A 68 12.21 -5.78 -5.57
N LYS A 69 12.61 -6.47 -6.66
CA LYS A 69 11.69 -7.28 -7.48
C LYS A 69 11.08 -8.43 -6.67
N TYR A 70 11.90 -9.18 -5.93
CA TYR A 70 11.42 -10.28 -5.11
C TYR A 70 10.45 -9.81 -4.03
N TRP A 71 10.77 -8.69 -3.37
CA TRP A 71 9.91 -8.07 -2.37
C TRP A 71 8.56 -7.63 -2.96
N LEU A 72 8.57 -6.95 -4.11
CA LEU A 72 7.36 -6.50 -4.80
C LEU A 72 6.46 -7.68 -5.17
N LEU A 73 7.03 -8.74 -5.76
CA LEU A 73 6.27 -9.94 -6.12
C LEU A 73 5.64 -10.60 -4.88
N THR A 74 6.42 -10.74 -3.81
CA THR A 74 5.97 -11.40 -2.57
C THR A 74 4.88 -10.60 -1.89
N LYS A 75 5.05 -9.28 -1.76
CA LYS A 75 4.07 -8.39 -1.12
C LYS A 75 2.81 -8.20 -1.94
N TRP A 76 2.93 -8.10 -3.26
CA TRP A 76 1.78 -8.05 -4.16
C TRP A 76 0.92 -9.30 -4.01
N ASN A 77 1.54 -10.48 -4.07
CA ASN A 77 0.82 -11.75 -3.91
C ASN A 77 0.16 -11.86 -2.53
N ALA A 78 0.85 -11.46 -1.46
CA ALA A 78 0.28 -11.43 -0.12
C ALA A 78 -0.94 -10.48 -0.02
N GLY A 79 -0.85 -9.31 -0.66
CA GLY A 79 -1.95 -8.35 -0.74
C GLY A 79 -3.17 -8.95 -1.46
N VAL A 80 -2.98 -9.49 -2.66
CA VAL A 80 -4.05 -10.12 -3.46
C VAL A 80 -4.70 -11.26 -2.68
N ILE A 81 -3.91 -12.15 -2.08
CA ILE A 81 -4.42 -13.29 -1.29
C ILE A 81 -5.23 -12.78 -0.10
N THR A 82 -4.75 -11.75 0.61
CA THR A 82 -5.43 -11.20 1.79
C THR A 82 -6.76 -10.55 1.40
N SER A 83 -6.78 -9.77 0.32
CA SER A 83 -8.02 -9.14 -0.16
C SER A 83 -9.06 -10.16 -0.60
N ILE A 84 -8.65 -11.19 -1.36
CA ILE A 84 -9.57 -12.26 -1.78
C ILE A 84 -10.08 -13.04 -0.57
N LYS A 85 -9.21 -13.36 0.40
CA LYS A 85 -9.61 -14.01 1.66
C LYS A 85 -10.62 -13.17 2.43
N PHE A 86 -10.37 -11.87 2.57
CA PHE A 86 -11.31 -10.97 3.24
C PHE A 86 -12.69 -10.99 2.58
N VAL A 87 -12.75 -10.95 1.24
CA VAL A 87 -14.01 -11.05 0.50
C VAL A 87 -14.67 -12.42 0.69
N ALA A 88 -13.90 -13.50 0.66
CA ALA A 88 -14.39 -14.86 0.87
C ALA A 88 -14.91 -15.09 2.30
N ASP A 89 -14.26 -14.49 3.30
CA ASP A 89 -14.62 -14.61 4.72
C ASP A 89 -15.70 -13.59 5.12
N SER A 90 -15.97 -12.57 4.30
CA SER A 90 -16.97 -11.52 4.55
C SER A 90 -18.36 -12.07 4.90
N PRO A 91 -18.93 -13.07 4.19
CA PRO A 91 -20.22 -13.65 4.57
C PRO A 91 -20.21 -14.21 5.99
N SER A 92 -19.13 -14.87 6.40
CA SER A 92 -19.02 -15.45 7.75
C SER A 92 -18.97 -14.36 8.83
N HIS A 93 -18.32 -13.22 8.55
CA HIS A 93 -18.30 -12.07 9.45
C HIS A 93 -19.68 -11.42 9.56
N ILE A 94 -20.41 -11.31 8.45
CA ILE A 94 -21.77 -10.76 8.41
C ILE A 94 -22.73 -11.66 9.21
N THR A 95 -22.66 -12.99 9.02
CA THR A 95 -23.49 -13.94 9.77
C THR A 95 -23.23 -13.84 11.27
N LYS A 96 -21.96 -13.80 11.70
CA LYS A 96 -21.60 -13.64 13.12
C LYS A 96 -22.09 -12.32 13.70
N ALA A 97 -21.99 -11.23 12.93
CA ALA A 97 -22.51 -9.93 13.36
C ALA A 97 -24.04 -9.96 13.50
N TYR A 98 -24.74 -10.58 12.55
CA TYR A 98 -26.18 -10.74 12.59
C TYR A 98 -26.63 -11.59 13.80
N GLU A 99 -25.98 -12.73 14.04
CA GLU A 99 -26.24 -13.59 15.19
C GLU A 99 -26.05 -12.84 16.51
N ALA A 100 -24.96 -12.09 16.65
CA ALA A 100 -24.69 -11.30 17.86
C ALA A 100 -25.77 -10.23 18.12
N VAL A 101 -26.20 -9.53 17.07
CA VAL A 101 -27.28 -8.52 17.18
C VAL A 101 -28.60 -9.19 17.53
N SER A 102 -28.95 -10.29 16.87
CA SER A 102 -30.21 -11.01 17.13
C SER A 102 -30.29 -11.51 18.57
N LYS A 103 -29.19 -12.06 19.10
CA LYS A 103 -29.10 -12.53 20.48
C LYS A 103 -29.23 -11.39 21.48
N PHE A 104 -28.54 -10.27 21.24
CA PHE A 104 -28.67 -9.08 22.09
C PHE A 104 -30.11 -8.55 22.13
N THR A 105 -30.77 -8.45 20.97
CA THR A 105 -32.16 -8.01 20.90
C THR A 105 -33.07 -8.96 21.67
N GLN A 106 -32.90 -10.27 21.51
CA GLN A 106 -33.71 -11.27 22.19
C GLN A 106 -33.52 -11.25 23.72
N GLU A 107 -32.28 -11.16 24.20
CA GLU A 107 -31.96 -11.00 25.63
C GLU A 107 -32.59 -9.73 26.21
N LYS A 108 -32.57 -8.62 25.46
CA LYS A 108 -33.22 -7.37 25.87
C LYS A 108 -34.73 -7.47 25.93
N THR A 109 -35.35 -8.12 24.94
CA THR A 109 -36.81 -8.33 24.94
C THR A 109 -37.25 -9.22 26.10
N GLU A 110 -36.52 -10.30 26.40
CA GLU A 110 -36.82 -11.18 27.53
C GLU A 110 -36.64 -10.49 28.89
N GLN A 111 -35.65 -9.60 29.03
CA GLN A 111 -35.47 -8.78 30.24
C GLN A 111 -36.65 -7.82 30.47
N LEU A 112 -37.16 -7.20 29.39
CA LEU A 112 -38.29 -6.28 29.48
C LEU A 112 -39.59 -7.01 29.87
N ILE A 113 -39.85 -8.17 29.26
CA ILE A 113 -41.03 -9.01 29.56
C ILE A 113 -41.02 -9.53 31.00
N LYS A 114 -39.85 -9.78 31.60
CA LYS A 114 -39.72 -10.20 33.01
C LYS A 114 -39.84 -9.06 34.03
N SER A 115 -39.81 -7.81 33.57
CA SER A 115 -39.86 -6.61 34.43
C SER A 115 -41.25 -5.96 34.52
N GLU A 116 -42.20 -6.39 33.67
CA GLU A 116 -43.65 -6.15 33.81
C GLU A 116 -44.30 -7.22 34.70
#